data_AF-A0A838RJS5-F1
#
_entry.id   AF-A0A838RJS5-F1
#
_cell.length_a   1.000
_cell.length_b   1.000
_cell.length_c   1.000
_cell.angle_alpha   90.00
_cell.angle_beta   90.00
_cell.angle_gamma   90.00
#
_symmetry.space_group_name_H-M   'P 1'
#
loop_
_entity.id
_entity.type
_entity.pdbx_description
1 polymer ?
#
loop_
_entity_poly.entity_id
_entity_poly.type
_entity_poly.pdbx_seq_one_letter_code
_entity_poly.pdbx_strand_id
1 'polypeptide(L)'
;MAQQRPPVSREQDPFSGNFSQERVTPAAASWPVLQWHGGLASLVGDAETVKINGGFFIEDDRIAELGLDAAYPALGFERLALRLGGKQIPGWGAAMLHLAFIFTDFSWEDRETGRLRFPPTEYERRKQQVPGTERELRGRTRALVAVKELLDEGVVEPLVLSVRGSYSAALNAILRESKRMADEATRLRRRAGHDGSIPREAFWLPVYAGIMEDVGEGANTSRVALPKVDLPTDLNRDLLVQHLVEETHRRPGGTFDQWAQLYADSWQEKAAHGGGEEVDGYVPNGATFERYVEEPY
;
A
#
# COMPACT_ATOMS: atom_id res chain seq x y z
N MET A 1 -20.27 -37.12 -16.94
CA MET A 1 -19.82 -36.30 -18.08
C MET A 1 -19.62 -34.88 -17.57
N ALA A 2 -18.37 -34.46 -17.37
CA ALA A 2 -18.07 -33.07 -17.01
C ALA A 2 -18.30 -32.21 -18.27
N GLN A 3 -19.27 -31.30 -18.23
CA GLN A 3 -19.51 -30.35 -19.30
C GLN A 3 -18.29 -29.44 -19.42
N GLN A 4 -17.56 -29.55 -20.53
CA GLN A 4 -16.52 -28.59 -20.89
C GLN A 4 -17.20 -27.24 -21.11
N ARG A 5 -16.92 -26.26 -20.23
CA ARG A 5 -17.34 -24.88 -20.46
C ARG A 5 -16.66 -24.39 -21.76
N PRO A 6 -17.40 -23.70 -22.65
CA PRO A 6 -16.81 -23.17 -23.87
C PRO A 6 -15.64 -22.22 -23.53
N PRO A 7 -14.58 -22.20 -24.35
CA PRO A 7 -13.46 -21.29 -24.15
C PRO A 7 -13.97 -19.84 -24.19
N VAL A 8 -13.65 -19.07 -23.15
CA VAL A 8 -13.89 -17.62 -23.15
C VAL A 8 -13.07 -17.05 -24.29
N SER A 9 -13.69 -16.25 -25.17
CA SER A 9 -12.96 -15.64 -26.28
C SER A 9 -11.82 -14.77 -25.74
N ARG A 10 -10.64 -14.83 -26.36
CA ARG A 10 -9.43 -14.12 -25.90
C ARG A 10 -9.65 -12.60 -25.75
N GLU A 11 -10.58 -12.02 -26.51
CA GLU A 11 -10.92 -10.60 -26.49
C GLU A 11 -11.78 -10.19 -25.29
N GLN A 12 -12.38 -11.14 -24.56
CA GLN A 12 -13.26 -10.89 -23.42
C GLN A 12 -12.63 -11.27 -22.08
N ASP A 13 -11.39 -11.77 -22.06
CA ASP A 13 -10.70 -12.10 -20.82
C ASP A 13 -10.04 -10.83 -20.23
N PRO A 14 -10.50 -10.29 -19.09
CA PRO A 14 -9.89 -9.11 -18.47
C PRO A 14 -8.43 -9.34 -18.04
N PHE A 15 -8.00 -10.60 -17.97
CA PHE A 15 -6.64 -11.03 -17.70
C PHE A 15 -5.84 -11.39 -18.95
N SER A 16 -6.30 -11.12 -20.19
CA SER A 16 -5.51 -11.39 -21.41
C SER A 16 -4.57 -10.24 -21.80
N GLY A 17 -4.81 -9.02 -21.31
CA GLY A 17 -4.03 -7.82 -21.67
C GLY A 17 -2.56 -7.89 -21.26
N ASN A 18 -1.70 -7.06 -21.86
CA ASN A 18 -0.32 -6.95 -21.39
C ASN A 18 -0.32 -6.24 -20.04
N PHE A 19 0.37 -6.82 -19.06
CA PHE A 19 0.63 -6.20 -17.76
C PHE A 19 2.09 -5.81 -17.73
N SER A 20 2.39 -4.64 -17.19
CA SER A 20 3.78 -4.24 -17.07
C SER A 20 4.50 -5.07 -16.03
N GLN A 21 5.65 -5.62 -16.43
CA GLN A 21 6.61 -6.31 -15.57
C GLN A 21 8.00 -5.68 -15.64
N GLU A 22 8.26 -4.85 -16.65
CA GLU A 22 9.56 -4.20 -16.87
C GLU A 22 9.44 -2.72 -16.54
N ARG A 23 10.11 -2.29 -15.48
CA ARG A 23 10.18 -0.87 -15.08
C ARG A 23 11.64 -0.42 -15.05
N VAL A 24 11.88 0.68 -15.75
CA VAL A 24 13.20 1.28 -15.98
C VAL A 24 13.28 2.62 -15.24
N THR A 25 14.48 3.07 -14.91
CA THR A 25 14.81 4.19 -14.01
C THR A 25 14.83 5.58 -14.66
N PRO A 26 14.28 6.64 -14.00
CA PRO A 26 14.87 7.99 -13.97
C PRO A 26 14.49 8.85 -12.71
N ALA A 27 14.82 10.14 -12.79
CA ALA A 27 15.15 11.11 -11.73
C ALA A 27 14.06 11.56 -10.70
N ALA A 28 14.56 12.09 -9.57
CA ALA A 28 13.85 12.30 -8.30
C ALA A 28 12.79 13.42 -8.24
N ALA A 29 11.67 13.13 -7.56
CA ALA A 29 10.63 14.08 -7.17
C ALA A 29 10.27 13.98 -5.67
N SER A 30 9.80 15.10 -5.07
CA SER A 30 9.22 15.12 -3.73
C SER A 30 7.81 14.51 -3.75
N TRP A 31 7.44 13.76 -2.71
CA TRP A 31 6.20 12.98 -2.71
C TRP A 31 5.13 13.59 -1.81
N PRO A 32 3.88 13.71 -2.27
CA PRO A 32 2.76 14.02 -1.39
C PRO A 32 2.52 12.84 -0.42
N VAL A 33 2.02 13.14 0.78
CA VAL A 33 1.96 12.18 1.90
C VAL A 33 0.51 11.84 2.24
N LEU A 34 0.23 10.53 2.30
CA LEU A 34 -1.00 9.98 2.85
C LEU A 34 -0.73 9.50 4.28
N GLN A 35 -1.38 10.11 5.27
CA GLN A 35 -1.19 9.74 6.66
C GLN A 35 -2.22 8.70 7.09
N TRP A 36 -1.80 7.75 7.93
CA TRP A 36 -2.74 6.92 8.70
C TRP A 36 -2.85 7.47 10.11
N HIS A 37 -4.06 7.78 10.57
CA HIS A 37 -4.33 7.99 11.98
C HIS A 37 -5.06 6.76 12.52
N GLY A 38 -4.62 6.20 13.64
CA GLY A 38 -5.35 5.11 14.31
C GLY A 38 -6.08 5.55 15.58
N GLY A 39 -6.08 6.85 15.88
CA GLY A 39 -6.77 7.43 17.02
C GLY A 39 -8.07 8.13 16.65
N LEU A 40 -8.76 8.65 17.68
CA LEU A 40 -9.98 9.45 17.51
C LEU A 40 -9.65 10.77 16.82
N ALA A 41 -10.12 10.93 15.59
CA ALA A 41 -10.13 12.21 14.86
C ALA A 41 -11.45 12.95 15.11
N SER A 42 -11.51 14.24 14.78
CA SER A 42 -12.71 15.07 14.95
C SER A 42 -13.15 15.65 13.61
N LEU A 43 -14.43 15.50 13.28
CA LEU A 43 -15.07 16.21 12.18
C LEU A 43 -15.11 17.71 12.50
N VAL A 44 -14.81 18.55 11.50
CA VAL A 44 -14.94 20.01 11.62
C VAL A 44 -16.37 20.37 11.28
N GLY A 45 -17.16 20.74 12.29
CA GLY A 45 -18.53 21.20 12.12
C GLY A 45 -18.93 22.20 13.20
N ASP A 46 -19.93 23.04 12.90
CA ASP A 46 -20.30 24.21 13.70
C ASP A 46 -21.05 23.90 15.02
N ALA A 47 -21.37 22.63 15.34
CA ALA A 47 -22.19 22.33 16.51
C ALA A 47 -21.85 21.05 17.30
N GLU A 48 -21.27 20.00 16.70
CA GLU A 48 -20.90 18.78 17.44
C GLU A 48 -19.62 18.14 16.88
N THR A 49 -18.68 17.83 17.78
CA THR A 49 -17.45 17.12 17.44
C THR A 49 -17.73 15.63 17.28
N VAL A 50 -18.07 15.19 16.07
CA VAL A 50 -18.17 13.76 15.78
C VAL A 50 -16.76 13.15 15.73
N LYS A 51 -16.56 12.04 16.44
CA LYS A 51 -15.28 11.35 16.50
C LYS A 51 -15.21 10.23 15.46
N ILE A 52 -14.18 10.23 14.63
CA ILE A 52 -13.93 9.15 13.66
C ILE A 52 -12.84 8.22 14.20
N ASN A 53 -13.09 6.92 14.07
CA ASN A 53 -12.18 5.86 14.49
C ASN A 53 -11.16 5.56 13.39
N GLY A 54 -10.01 6.23 13.47
CA GLY A 54 -8.90 5.98 12.54
C GLY A 54 -9.23 6.23 11.06
N GLY A 55 -8.24 5.99 10.20
CA GLY A 55 -8.37 6.14 8.76
C GLY A 55 -7.22 6.91 8.12
N PHE A 56 -7.47 7.34 6.90
CA PHE A 56 -6.54 8.10 6.08
C PHE A 56 -6.75 9.60 6.29
N PHE A 57 -5.67 10.36 6.14
CA PHE A 57 -5.70 11.81 6.24
C PHE A 57 -4.69 12.47 5.31
N ILE A 58 -5.10 13.56 4.68
CA ILE A 58 -4.28 14.43 3.84
C ILE A 58 -4.51 15.87 4.32
N GLU A 59 -3.43 16.58 4.64
CA GLU A 59 -3.48 17.96 5.13
C GLU A 59 -3.91 18.93 4.03
N ASP A 60 -4.58 20.04 4.39
CA ASP A 60 -5.03 21.07 3.44
C ASP A 60 -3.91 21.57 2.50
N ASP A 61 -2.72 21.82 3.05
CA ASP A 61 -1.56 22.25 2.27
C ASP A 61 -1.16 21.20 1.23
N ARG A 62 -1.30 19.90 1.54
CA ARG A 62 -0.98 18.79 0.64
C ARG A 62 -2.07 18.58 -0.41
N ILE A 63 -3.33 18.86 -0.07
CA ILE A 63 -4.43 18.81 -1.04
C ILE A 63 -4.23 19.90 -2.10
N ALA A 64 -3.83 21.11 -1.69
CA ALA A 64 -3.50 22.20 -2.61
C ALA A 64 -2.30 21.85 -3.51
N GLU A 65 -1.28 21.17 -2.99
CA GLU A 65 -0.15 20.67 -3.79
C GLU A 65 -0.57 19.64 -4.86
N LEU A 66 -1.65 18.89 -4.62
CA LEU A 66 -2.26 17.98 -5.60
C LEU A 66 -3.16 18.70 -6.61
N GLY A 67 -3.22 20.03 -6.59
CA GLY A 67 -4.06 20.83 -7.48
C GLY A 67 -5.55 20.78 -7.14
N LEU A 68 -5.92 20.31 -5.96
CA LEU A 68 -7.30 20.20 -5.50
C LEU A 68 -7.67 21.35 -4.56
N ASP A 69 -8.97 21.71 -4.52
CA ASP A 69 -9.49 22.70 -3.60
C ASP A 69 -9.86 22.02 -2.27
N ALA A 70 -9.09 22.30 -1.21
CA ALA A 70 -9.29 21.74 0.12
C ALA A 70 -10.70 21.95 0.69
N ALA A 71 -11.48 22.93 0.21
CA ALA A 71 -12.87 23.14 0.62
C ALA A 71 -13.84 22.06 0.11
N TYR A 72 -13.49 21.32 -0.96
CA TYR A 72 -14.36 20.37 -1.64
C TYR A 72 -13.72 18.97 -1.67
N PRO A 73 -13.92 18.15 -0.62
CA PRO A 73 -13.40 16.79 -0.59
C PRO A 73 -13.83 15.95 -1.80
N ALA A 74 -12.87 15.21 -2.34
CA ALA A 74 -13.11 14.13 -3.29
C ALA A 74 -14.11 13.11 -2.73
N LEU A 75 -14.79 12.37 -3.61
CA LEU A 75 -15.70 11.31 -3.19
C LEU A 75 -14.99 10.31 -2.25
N GLY A 76 -15.62 10.00 -1.11
CA GLY A 76 -15.06 9.11 -0.08
C GLY A 76 -14.21 9.82 0.98
N PHE A 77 -13.91 11.11 0.79
CA PHE A 77 -13.27 11.96 1.79
C PHE A 77 -14.28 12.89 2.48
N GLU A 78 -13.94 13.28 3.71
CA GLU A 78 -14.66 14.26 4.52
C GLU A 78 -13.70 15.32 5.06
N ARG A 79 -14.20 16.54 5.32
CA ARG A 79 -13.42 17.60 5.99
C ARG A 79 -13.22 17.24 7.46
N LEU A 80 -11.97 17.00 7.86
CA LEU A 80 -11.60 16.66 9.24
C LEU A 80 -10.55 17.60 9.81
N ALA A 81 -10.45 17.63 11.14
CA ALA A 81 -9.31 18.19 11.84
C ALA A 81 -8.70 17.11 12.74
N LEU A 82 -7.45 16.76 12.46
CA LEU A 82 -6.67 15.94 13.37
C LEU A 82 -6.12 16.79 14.51
N ARG A 83 -6.29 16.32 15.75
CA ARG A 83 -5.66 16.92 16.91
C ARG A 83 -4.33 16.20 17.19
N LEU A 84 -3.21 16.82 16.81
CA LEU A 84 -1.87 16.32 17.04
C LEU A 84 -1.11 17.27 17.96
N GLY A 85 -0.68 16.79 19.13
CA GLY A 85 0.12 17.60 20.07
C GLY A 85 -0.57 18.89 20.54
N GLY A 86 -1.91 18.89 20.61
CA GLY A 86 -2.70 20.08 20.99
C GLY A 86 -3.01 21.03 19.83
N LYS A 87 -2.37 20.88 18.66
CA LYS A 87 -2.68 21.61 17.44
C LYS A 87 -3.79 20.89 16.67
N GLN A 88 -4.73 21.65 16.11
CA GLN A 88 -5.67 21.15 15.10
C GLN A 88 -5.06 21.34 13.72
N ILE A 89 -5.07 20.28 12.93
CA ILE A 89 -4.57 20.26 11.55
C ILE A 89 -5.78 19.93 10.66
N PRO A 90 -6.27 20.88 9.85
CA PRO A 90 -7.36 20.64 8.94
C PRO A 90 -6.88 19.85 7.71
N GLY A 91 -7.79 19.06 7.14
CA GLY A 91 -7.50 18.20 6.01
C GLY A 91 -8.71 17.45 5.53
N TRP A 92 -8.47 16.57 4.57
CA TRP A 92 -9.41 15.54 4.17
C TRP A 92 -9.08 14.25 4.90
N GLY A 93 -10.09 13.55 5.41
CA GLY A 93 -9.92 12.20 5.88
C GLY A 93 -10.93 11.23 5.32
N ALA A 94 -10.56 9.97 5.31
CA ALA A 94 -11.36 8.89 4.76
C ALA A 94 -11.25 7.66 5.65
N ALA A 95 -12.39 7.06 6.01
CA ALA A 95 -12.40 5.82 6.79
C ALA A 95 -11.97 4.60 5.96
N MET A 96 -12.07 4.69 4.64
CA MET A 96 -11.73 3.67 3.66
C MET A 96 -11.24 4.33 2.37
N LEU A 97 -10.21 3.76 1.75
CA LEU A 97 -9.72 4.14 0.42
C LEU A 97 -9.39 2.88 -0.40
N HIS A 98 -9.51 2.98 -1.71
CA HIS A 98 -9.07 1.94 -2.63
C HIS A 98 -7.61 2.21 -3.05
N LEU A 99 -6.70 1.36 -2.61
CA LEU A 99 -5.26 1.54 -2.82
C LEU A 99 -4.70 0.51 -3.81
N ALA A 100 -3.85 0.96 -4.72
CA ALA A 100 -2.95 0.10 -5.49
C ALA A 100 -1.49 0.35 -5.05
N PHE A 101 -0.78 -0.70 -4.68
CA PHE A 101 0.57 -0.61 -4.08
C PHE A 101 1.67 -0.75 -5.14
N ILE A 102 2.21 0.39 -5.58
CA ILE A 102 3.19 0.48 -6.68
C ILE A 102 4.57 0.03 -6.18
N PHE A 103 5.08 0.73 -5.17
CA PHE A 103 6.32 0.39 -4.48
C PHE A 103 6.07 0.19 -3.00
N THR A 104 6.88 -0.67 -2.40
CA THR A 104 6.90 -0.89 -0.95
C THR A 104 8.33 -0.92 -0.47
N ASP A 105 8.53 -0.56 0.79
CA ASP A 105 9.79 -0.61 1.51
C ASP A 105 9.50 -1.02 2.96
N PHE A 106 10.28 -1.96 3.48
CA PHE A 106 10.25 -2.32 4.90
C PHE A 106 11.64 -2.12 5.49
N SER A 107 11.69 -1.45 6.64
CA SER A 107 12.93 -1.28 7.41
C SER A 107 12.63 -1.36 8.90
N TRP A 108 13.64 -1.73 9.69
CA TRP A 108 13.62 -1.56 11.13
C TRP A 108 14.21 -0.21 11.50
N GLU A 109 13.64 0.46 12.50
CA GLU A 109 14.20 1.66 13.09
C GLU A 109 14.30 1.52 14.61
N ASP A 110 15.27 2.21 15.19
CA ASP A 110 15.38 2.38 16.63
C ASP A 110 14.27 3.32 17.15
N ARG A 111 13.60 2.91 18.24
CA ARG A 111 12.42 3.57 18.80
C ARG A 111 12.74 4.91 19.45
N GLU A 112 13.92 5.05 20.05
CA GLU A 112 14.33 6.27 20.75
C GLU A 112 14.91 7.29 19.78
N THR A 113 15.78 6.84 18.88
CA THR A 113 16.46 7.76 17.97
C THR A 113 15.66 8.04 16.70
N GLY A 114 14.82 7.09 16.25
CA GLY A 114 13.99 7.19 15.04
C GLY A 114 14.76 7.48 13.74
N ARG A 115 16.11 7.42 13.80
CA ARG A 115 17.02 7.96 12.78
C ARG A 115 17.80 6.86 12.07
N LEU A 116 18.19 5.82 12.79
CA LEU A 116 18.90 4.68 12.22
C LEU A 116 17.88 3.67 11.72
N ARG A 117 17.79 3.56 10.40
CA ARG A 117 17.03 2.53 9.71
C ARG A 117 17.98 1.45 9.22
N PHE A 118 17.56 0.19 9.30
CA PHE A 118 18.41 -0.94 8.96
C PHE A 118 17.61 -2.17 8.49
N PRO A 119 18.26 -3.12 7.78
CA PRO A 119 17.59 -4.30 7.24
C PRO A 119 17.15 -5.29 8.31
N PRO A 120 16.29 -6.26 7.95
CA PRO A 120 15.98 -7.41 8.78
C PRO A 120 17.19 -8.25 9.22
N THR A 121 18.25 -8.41 8.41
CA THR A 121 19.48 -9.08 8.89
C THR A 121 20.16 -8.34 10.02
N GLU A 122 20.22 -7.01 9.94
CA GLU A 122 20.77 -6.18 11.02
C GLU A 122 19.91 -6.28 12.28
N TYR A 123 18.58 -6.39 12.13
CA TYR A 123 17.67 -6.69 13.24
C TYR A 123 18.02 -8.03 13.92
N GLU A 124 18.13 -9.11 13.15
CA GLU A 124 18.46 -10.44 13.71
C GLU A 124 19.84 -10.44 14.38
N ARG A 125 20.82 -9.75 13.78
CA ARG A 125 22.15 -9.56 14.38
C ARG A 125 22.06 -8.86 15.74
N ARG A 126 21.33 -7.75 15.84
CA ARG A 126 21.17 -6.98 17.10
C ARG A 126 20.45 -7.79 18.17
N LYS A 127 19.39 -8.48 17.77
CA LYS A 127 18.62 -9.38 18.63
C LYS A 127 19.49 -10.48 19.24
N GLN A 128 20.38 -11.07 18.46
CA GLN A 128 21.31 -12.10 18.93
C GLN A 128 22.42 -11.54 19.84
N GLN A 129 22.89 -10.31 19.58
CA GLN A 129 23.97 -9.69 20.36
C GLN A 129 23.52 -9.22 21.74
N VAL A 130 22.31 -8.66 21.86
CA VAL A 130 21.79 -8.14 23.12
C VAL A 130 20.33 -8.57 23.28
N PRO A 131 20.08 -9.75 23.87
CA PRO A 131 18.73 -10.23 24.16
C PRO A 131 17.95 -9.20 24.99
N GLY A 132 16.73 -8.86 24.58
CA GLY A 132 15.88 -7.86 25.24
C GLY A 132 15.83 -6.49 24.55
N THR A 133 16.69 -6.23 23.55
CA THR A 133 16.67 -4.98 22.75
C THR A 133 15.51 -4.92 21.76
N GLU A 134 14.73 -6.00 21.57
CA GLU A 134 13.62 -6.02 20.63
C GLU A 134 12.55 -4.96 20.93
N ARG A 135 12.43 -4.55 22.21
CA ARG A 135 11.51 -3.50 22.67
C ARG A 135 11.91 -2.10 22.20
N GLU A 136 13.18 -1.92 21.88
CA GLU A 136 13.77 -0.67 21.37
C GLU A 136 13.70 -0.59 19.85
N LEU A 137 13.21 -1.64 19.17
CA LEU A 137 13.15 -1.68 17.71
C LEU A 137 11.69 -1.60 17.23
N ARG A 138 11.49 -0.92 16.10
CA ARG A 138 10.17 -0.70 15.51
C ARG A 138 10.22 -0.91 14.01
N GLY A 139 9.36 -1.78 13.50
CA GLY A 139 9.21 -1.95 12.05
C GLY A 139 8.54 -0.73 11.41
N ARG A 140 8.96 -0.38 10.22
CA ARG A 140 8.40 0.69 9.40
C ARG A 140 8.14 0.18 8.00
N THR A 141 6.91 0.38 7.53
CA THR A 141 6.53 0.12 6.14
C THR A 141 6.25 1.44 5.46
N ARG A 142 6.80 1.60 4.26
CA ARG A 142 6.47 2.68 3.34
C ARG A 142 5.88 2.08 2.08
N ALA A 143 4.91 2.75 1.51
CA ALA A 143 4.36 2.39 0.22
C ALA A 143 4.14 3.64 -0.64
N LEU A 144 4.47 3.54 -1.93
CA LEU A 144 3.98 4.44 -2.96
C LEU A 144 2.64 3.86 -3.43
N VAL A 145 1.57 4.61 -3.25
CA VAL A 145 0.21 4.14 -3.49
C VAL A 145 -0.50 5.03 -4.49
N ALA A 146 -1.22 4.40 -5.40
CA ALA A 146 -2.32 5.05 -6.10
C ALA A 146 -3.54 5.05 -5.17
N VAL A 147 -4.32 6.13 -5.20
CA VAL A 147 -5.60 6.22 -4.48
C VAL A 147 -6.69 6.37 -5.55
N LYS A 148 -7.58 5.38 -5.66
CA LYS A 148 -8.62 5.37 -6.70
C LYS A 148 -9.48 6.62 -6.64
N GLU A 149 -9.91 6.99 -5.44
CA GLU A 149 -10.78 8.15 -5.20
C GLU A 149 -10.15 9.45 -5.70
N LEU A 150 -8.82 9.59 -5.63
CA LEU A 150 -8.12 10.77 -6.14
C LEU A 150 -7.87 10.69 -7.66
N LEU A 151 -7.58 9.49 -8.19
CA LEU A 151 -7.48 9.29 -9.63
C LEU A 151 -8.80 9.62 -10.34
N ASP A 152 -9.94 9.27 -9.73
CA ASP A 152 -11.27 9.57 -10.26
C ASP A 152 -11.54 11.09 -10.33
N GLU A 153 -10.88 11.88 -9.47
CA GLU A 153 -10.90 13.36 -9.51
C GLU A 153 -9.82 13.96 -10.45
N GLY A 154 -9.04 13.10 -11.14
CA GLY A 154 -8.02 13.52 -12.08
C GLY A 154 -6.66 13.86 -11.45
N VAL A 155 -6.42 13.51 -10.19
CA VAL A 155 -5.07 13.57 -9.60
C VAL A 155 -4.16 12.61 -10.35
N VAL A 156 -2.99 13.08 -10.77
CA VAL A 156 -2.04 12.29 -11.57
C VAL A 156 -0.74 12.01 -10.84
N GLU A 157 -0.69 12.25 -9.52
CA GLU A 157 0.45 11.93 -8.66
C GLU A 157 0.10 10.79 -7.67
N PRO A 158 1.04 9.85 -7.42
CA PRO A 158 0.88 8.87 -6.36
C PRO A 158 1.20 9.48 -4.99
N LEU A 159 0.65 8.89 -3.93
CA LEU A 159 0.89 9.30 -2.55
C LEU A 159 1.83 8.35 -1.82
N VAL A 160 2.42 8.82 -0.72
CA VAL A 160 3.26 8.00 0.15
C VAL A 160 2.58 7.73 1.46
N LEU A 161 2.32 6.45 1.70
CA LEU A 161 1.86 5.94 2.97
C LEU A 161 3.07 5.46 3.77
N SER A 162 3.25 5.97 4.99
CA SER A 162 4.32 5.53 5.90
C SER A 162 3.77 5.22 7.28
N VAL A 163 3.89 3.97 7.70
CA VAL A 163 3.37 3.48 8.99
C VAL A 163 4.45 2.76 9.79
N ARG A 164 4.30 2.72 11.12
CA ARG A 164 5.31 2.20 12.04
C ARG A 164 4.69 1.30 13.12
N GLY A 165 5.44 0.33 13.63
CA GLY A 165 5.03 -0.58 14.72
C GLY A 165 3.85 -1.45 14.31
N SER A 166 2.81 -1.55 15.14
CA SER A 166 1.64 -2.39 14.86
C SER A 166 0.94 -2.03 13.54
N TYR A 167 0.90 -0.75 13.16
CA TYR A 167 0.38 -0.33 11.85
C TYR A 167 1.22 -0.84 10.68
N SER A 168 2.55 -0.95 10.87
CA SER A 168 3.45 -1.55 9.87
C SER A 168 3.16 -3.04 9.71
N ALA A 169 2.95 -3.77 10.82
CA ALA A 169 2.60 -5.18 10.77
C ALA A 169 1.24 -5.40 10.06
N ALA A 170 0.26 -4.54 10.34
CA ALA A 170 -1.05 -4.56 9.70
C ALA A 170 -0.97 -4.25 8.19
N LEU A 171 -0.22 -3.22 7.79
CA LEU A 171 -0.02 -2.91 6.38
C LEU A 171 0.69 -4.05 5.63
N ASN A 172 1.69 -4.69 6.26
CA ASN A 172 2.33 -5.87 5.67
C ASN A 172 1.36 -7.04 5.48
N ALA A 173 0.33 -7.18 6.33
CA ALA A 173 -0.73 -8.17 6.11
C ALA A 173 -1.57 -7.84 4.88
N ILE A 174 -1.94 -6.57 4.70
CA ILE A 174 -2.63 -6.09 3.49
C ILE A 174 -1.79 -6.32 2.23
N LEU A 175 -0.48 -6.07 2.28
CA LEU A 175 0.41 -6.33 1.15
C LEU A 175 0.47 -7.82 0.76
N ARG A 176 0.37 -8.73 1.74
CA ARG A 176 0.24 -10.18 1.47
C ARG A 176 -1.09 -10.51 0.80
N GLU A 177 -2.18 -9.88 1.20
CA GLU A 177 -3.48 -10.03 0.53
C GLU A 177 -3.44 -9.52 -0.91
N SER A 178 -2.78 -8.38 -1.16
CA SER A 178 -2.51 -7.88 -2.52
C SER A 178 -1.78 -8.90 -3.38
N LYS A 179 -0.72 -9.51 -2.83
CA LYS A 179 0.05 -10.54 -3.51
C LYS A 179 -0.82 -11.78 -3.78
N ARG A 180 -1.65 -12.21 -2.81
CA ARG A 180 -2.56 -13.35 -2.96
C ARG A 180 -3.52 -13.17 -4.13
N MET A 181 -4.06 -11.96 -4.32
CA MET A 181 -4.87 -11.63 -5.50
C MET A 181 -4.09 -11.74 -6.80
N ALA A 182 -2.87 -11.20 -6.82
CA ALA A 182 -1.98 -11.23 -7.99
C ALA A 182 -1.60 -12.66 -8.40
N ASP A 183 -1.25 -13.50 -7.43
CA ASP A 183 -0.90 -14.90 -7.64
C ASP A 183 -2.10 -15.69 -8.19
N GLU A 184 -3.29 -15.49 -7.61
CA GLU A 184 -4.50 -16.17 -8.05
C GLU A 184 -4.93 -15.72 -9.45
N ALA A 185 -4.86 -14.43 -9.74
CA ALA A 185 -5.14 -13.90 -11.07
C ALA A 185 -4.14 -14.43 -12.10
N THR A 186 -2.85 -14.51 -11.75
CA THR A 186 -1.82 -15.14 -12.58
C THR A 186 -2.15 -16.62 -12.84
N ARG A 187 -2.58 -17.35 -11.81
CA ARG A 187 -3.00 -18.75 -11.93
C ARG A 187 -4.20 -18.90 -12.89
N LEU A 188 -5.18 -18.00 -12.82
CA LEU A 188 -6.34 -18.00 -13.72
C LEU A 188 -5.93 -17.64 -15.16
N ARG A 189 -5.08 -16.64 -15.33
CA ARG A 189 -4.49 -16.23 -16.63
C ARG A 189 -3.78 -17.39 -17.31
N ARG A 190 -2.90 -18.10 -16.60
CA ARG A 190 -2.19 -19.28 -17.12
C ARG A 190 -3.14 -20.42 -17.49
N ARG A 191 -4.17 -20.69 -16.68
CA ARG A 191 -5.20 -21.69 -17.01
C ARG A 191 -5.98 -21.34 -18.27
N ALA A 192 -6.11 -20.05 -18.62
CA ALA A 192 -6.71 -19.58 -19.86
C ALA A 192 -5.74 -19.60 -21.06
N GLY A 193 -4.48 -20.03 -20.87
CA GLY A 193 -3.47 -20.14 -21.92
C GLY A 193 -2.77 -18.81 -22.25
N HIS A 194 -2.68 -17.90 -21.29
CA HIS A 194 -1.94 -16.65 -21.41
C HIS A 194 -0.65 -16.70 -20.57
N ASP A 195 0.44 -16.17 -21.13
CA ASP A 195 1.76 -16.11 -20.48
C ASP A 195 1.92 -14.89 -19.57
N GLY A 196 2.90 -14.94 -18.67
CA GLY A 196 3.27 -13.86 -17.75
C GLY A 196 2.53 -13.87 -16.41
N SER A 197 2.99 -13.05 -15.46
CA SER A 197 2.34 -12.76 -14.19
C SER A 197 1.52 -11.47 -14.24
N ILE A 198 0.49 -11.41 -13.40
CA ILE A 198 -0.26 -10.20 -13.09
C ILE A 198 0.39 -9.58 -11.85
N PRO A 199 0.83 -8.32 -11.89
CA PRO A 199 1.46 -7.66 -10.76
C PRO A 199 0.42 -7.24 -9.70
N ARG A 200 0.85 -7.03 -8.46
CA ARG A 200 -0.04 -6.75 -7.32
C ARG A 200 -0.77 -5.41 -7.43
N GLU A 201 -0.12 -4.42 -8.02
CA GLU A 201 -0.68 -3.10 -8.30
C GLU A 201 -1.74 -3.12 -9.40
N ALA A 202 -1.98 -4.27 -10.05
CA ALA A 202 -3.13 -4.41 -10.94
C ALA A 202 -4.47 -4.43 -10.19
N PHE A 203 -4.48 -4.39 -8.85
CA PHE A 203 -5.70 -4.47 -8.04
C PHE A 203 -5.87 -3.27 -7.10
N TRP A 204 -7.10 -2.77 -7.05
CA TRP A 204 -7.62 -1.86 -6.04
C TRP A 204 -7.98 -2.64 -4.77
N LEU A 205 -7.29 -2.37 -3.66
CA LEU A 205 -7.60 -2.93 -2.35
C LEU A 205 -8.40 -1.93 -1.51
N PRO A 206 -9.61 -2.27 -1.04
CA PRO A 206 -10.40 -1.43 -0.14
C PRO A 206 -9.80 -1.50 1.27
N VAL A 207 -8.86 -0.62 1.56
CA VAL A 207 -8.23 -0.55 2.88
C VAL A 207 -9.09 0.35 3.75
N TYR A 208 -9.44 -0.12 4.94
CA TYR A 208 -10.31 0.62 5.86
C TYR A 208 -9.82 0.53 7.31
N ALA A 209 -10.32 1.42 8.17
CA ALA A 209 -10.02 1.42 9.59
C ALA A 209 -10.78 0.29 10.32
N GLY A 210 -10.03 -0.67 10.86
CA GLY A 210 -10.60 -1.75 11.65
C GLY A 210 -11.22 -1.28 12.97
N ILE A 211 -11.87 -2.20 13.68
CA ILE A 211 -12.35 -1.93 15.03
C ILE A 211 -11.21 -1.51 15.97
N MET A 212 -11.51 -0.63 16.92
CA MET A 212 -10.56 -0.15 17.91
C MET A 212 -10.14 -1.28 18.85
N GLU A 213 -8.85 -1.63 18.81
CA GLU A 213 -8.25 -2.70 19.61
C GLU A 213 -7.03 -2.19 20.40
N ASP A 214 -6.73 -2.85 21.51
CA ASP A 214 -5.58 -2.52 22.35
C ASP A 214 -4.31 -3.17 21.78
N VAL A 215 -3.32 -2.34 21.43
CA VAL A 215 -2.02 -2.80 20.92
C VAL A 215 -0.89 -2.40 21.88
N GLY A 216 0.06 -3.30 22.07
CA GLY A 216 1.18 -3.13 23.01
C GLY A 216 1.02 -3.96 24.29
N GLU A 217 1.92 -3.77 25.23
CA GLU A 217 1.97 -4.52 26.48
C GLU A 217 2.15 -3.59 27.68
N GLY A 218 1.46 -3.89 28.79
CA GLY A 218 1.58 -3.17 30.06
C GLY A 218 1.25 -1.68 29.94
N ALA A 219 2.11 -0.83 30.50
CA ALA A 219 1.96 0.63 30.46
C ALA A 219 2.07 1.24 29.05
N ASN A 220 2.51 0.47 28.04
CA ASN A 220 2.65 0.91 26.66
C ASN A 220 1.48 0.48 25.76
N THR A 221 0.33 0.11 26.35
CA THR A 221 -0.87 -0.26 25.62
C THR A 221 -1.56 0.98 25.07
N SER A 222 -1.90 0.98 23.78
CA SER A 222 -2.65 2.04 23.10
C SER A 222 -3.85 1.44 22.40
N ARG A 223 -5.01 2.09 22.56
CA ARG A 223 -6.22 1.69 21.83
C ARG A 223 -6.24 2.35 20.44
N VAL A 224 -6.19 1.55 19.39
CA VAL A 224 -6.03 2.03 18.01
C VAL A 224 -6.89 1.26 17.01
N ALA A 225 -7.22 1.89 15.89
CA ALA A 225 -7.75 1.23 14.70
C ALA A 225 -6.61 0.90 13.74
N LEU A 226 -6.34 -0.41 13.53
CA LEU A 226 -5.36 -0.86 12.54
C LEU A 226 -5.98 -0.89 11.12
N PRO A 227 -5.18 -0.64 10.06
CA PRO A 227 -5.66 -0.79 8.69
C PRO A 227 -5.99 -2.26 8.41
N LYS A 228 -7.13 -2.50 7.75
CA LYS A 228 -7.60 -3.83 7.38
C LYS A 228 -8.06 -3.86 5.93
N VAL A 229 -8.12 -5.08 5.39
CA VAL A 229 -8.82 -5.42 4.16
C VAL A 229 -9.55 -6.74 4.40
N ASP A 230 -10.80 -6.83 3.96
CA ASP A 230 -11.59 -8.05 4.09
C ASP A 230 -11.77 -8.68 2.71
N LEU A 231 -10.78 -9.48 2.32
CA LEU A 231 -10.93 -10.33 1.15
C LEU A 231 -11.45 -11.71 1.59
N PRO A 232 -12.38 -12.31 0.83
CA PRO A 232 -12.79 -13.68 1.09
C PRO A 232 -11.60 -14.64 0.93
N THR A 233 -11.65 -15.75 1.67
CA THR A 233 -10.64 -16.81 1.57
C THR A 233 -10.59 -17.37 0.16
N ASP A 234 -11.76 -17.62 -0.46
CA ASP A 234 -11.86 -18.12 -1.82
C ASP A 234 -11.89 -16.94 -2.81
N LEU A 235 -10.73 -16.62 -3.38
CA LEU A 235 -10.63 -15.67 -4.48
C LEU A 235 -11.09 -16.35 -5.76
N ASN A 236 -12.02 -15.71 -6.47
CA ASN A 236 -12.51 -16.18 -7.76
C ASN A 236 -12.36 -15.09 -8.83
N ARG A 237 -12.62 -15.48 -10.08
CA ARG A 237 -12.49 -14.58 -11.23
C ARG A 237 -13.34 -13.32 -11.06
N ASP A 238 -14.60 -13.45 -10.69
CA ASP A 238 -15.54 -12.34 -10.66
C ASP A 238 -15.11 -11.28 -9.63
N LEU A 239 -14.68 -11.72 -8.45
CA LEU A 239 -14.12 -10.86 -7.42
C LEU A 239 -12.84 -10.14 -7.92
N LEU A 240 -11.89 -10.88 -8.48
CA LEU A 240 -10.64 -10.30 -8.95
C LEU A 240 -10.88 -9.25 -10.06
N VAL A 241 -11.89 -9.46 -10.91
CA VAL A 241 -12.28 -8.51 -11.95
C VAL A 241 -12.89 -7.24 -11.36
N GLN A 242 -13.70 -7.35 -10.30
CA GLN A 242 -14.28 -6.19 -9.61
C GLN A 242 -13.21 -5.28 -8.98
N HIS A 243 -12.08 -5.87 -8.57
CA HIS A 243 -10.96 -5.14 -8.00
C HIS A 243 -9.89 -4.76 -9.03
N LEU A 244 -10.06 -5.11 -10.30
CA LEU A 244 -9.03 -4.88 -11.30
C LEU A 244 -8.92 -3.38 -11.60
N VAL A 245 -7.69 -2.88 -11.57
CA VAL A 245 -7.37 -1.51 -11.97
C VAL A 245 -7.71 -1.32 -13.45
N GLU A 246 -8.18 -0.13 -13.78
CA GLU A 246 -8.53 0.27 -15.14
C GLU A 246 -7.31 0.12 -16.07
N GLU A 247 -7.56 -0.34 -17.30
CA GLU A 247 -6.49 -0.72 -18.24
C GLU A 247 -5.53 0.44 -18.54
N THR A 248 -6.02 1.67 -18.55
CA THR A 248 -5.24 2.90 -18.75
C THR A 248 -4.08 3.04 -17.77
N HIS A 249 -4.25 2.55 -16.54
CA HIS A 249 -3.24 2.68 -15.48
C HIS A 249 -2.28 1.48 -15.42
N ARG A 250 -2.79 0.25 -15.61
CA ARG A 250 -2.03 -1.00 -15.39
C ARG A 250 -1.32 -1.59 -16.62
N ARG A 251 -1.66 -1.12 -17.82
CA ARG A 251 -1.01 -1.59 -19.07
C ARG A 251 0.44 -1.10 -19.17
N PRO A 252 1.30 -1.75 -19.97
CA PRO A 252 2.64 -1.25 -20.29
C PRO A 252 2.62 0.20 -20.77
N GLY A 253 3.46 1.03 -20.14
CA GLY A 253 3.53 2.48 -20.41
C GLY A 253 2.31 3.27 -19.91
N GLY A 254 1.41 2.62 -19.15
CA GLY A 254 0.30 3.26 -18.46
C GLY A 254 0.77 4.11 -17.27
N THR A 255 -0.19 4.70 -16.56
CA THR A 255 0.08 5.61 -15.43
C THR A 255 1.00 5.00 -14.38
N PHE A 256 0.78 3.74 -13.98
CA PHE A 256 1.59 3.14 -12.91
C PHE A 256 3.02 2.87 -13.32
N ASP A 257 3.26 2.60 -14.61
CA ASP A 257 4.61 2.48 -15.14
C ASP A 257 5.32 3.82 -15.22
N GLN A 258 4.61 4.86 -15.66
CA GLN A 258 5.18 6.21 -15.72
C GLN A 258 5.56 6.69 -14.32
N TRP A 259 4.72 6.42 -13.31
CA TRP A 259 5.07 6.70 -11.92
C TRP A 259 6.22 5.84 -11.43
N ALA A 260 6.18 4.54 -11.69
CA ALA A 260 7.25 3.66 -11.25
C ALA A 260 8.59 4.07 -11.86
N GLN A 261 8.59 4.47 -13.13
CA GLN A 261 9.71 5.09 -13.80
C GLN A 261 10.09 6.37 -13.04
N LEU A 262 9.26 7.41 -13.04
CA LEU A 262 9.55 8.72 -12.46
C LEU A 262 10.05 8.69 -11.00
N TYR A 263 9.56 7.77 -10.17
CA TYR A 263 9.88 7.75 -8.74
C TYR A 263 10.93 6.71 -8.35
N ALA A 264 11.39 5.85 -9.27
CA ALA A 264 12.31 4.75 -8.98
C ALA A 264 13.57 5.20 -8.22
N ASP A 265 14.31 6.18 -8.76
CA ASP A 265 15.56 6.66 -8.15
C ASP A 265 15.34 7.20 -6.74
N SER A 266 14.33 8.06 -6.58
CA SER A 266 13.99 8.64 -5.28
C SER A 266 13.53 7.59 -4.27
N TRP A 267 12.89 6.51 -4.75
CA TRP A 267 12.47 5.39 -3.91
C TRP A 267 13.67 4.57 -3.45
N GLN A 268 14.54 4.20 -4.39
CA GLN A 268 15.76 3.45 -4.11
C GLN A 268 16.69 4.20 -3.18
N GLU A 269 16.93 5.50 -3.40
CA GLU A 269 17.75 6.32 -2.49
C GLU A 269 17.17 6.30 -1.07
N LYS A 270 15.86 6.53 -0.95
CA LYS A 270 15.17 6.52 0.35
C LYS A 270 15.11 5.14 1.00
N ALA A 271 15.15 4.04 0.24
CA ALA A 271 15.22 2.66 0.71
C ALA A 271 16.65 2.26 1.10
N ALA A 272 17.66 2.70 0.36
CA ALA A 272 19.08 2.47 0.61
C ALA A 272 19.54 3.16 1.92
N HIS A 273 19.06 4.37 2.20
CA HIS A 273 19.23 5.00 3.51
C HIS A 273 18.48 4.28 4.65
N GLY A 274 17.70 3.24 4.32
CA GLY A 274 17.08 2.30 5.25
C GLY A 274 17.79 0.96 5.38
N GLY A 275 18.86 0.74 4.60
CA GLY A 275 19.58 -0.51 4.51
C GLY A 275 18.73 -1.71 4.09
N GLY A 276 17.57 -1.52 3.46
CA GLY A 276 16.62 -2.61 3.16
C GLY A 276 17.27 -3.78 2.40
N GLU A 277 17.10 -4.98 2.94
CA GLU A 277 17.49 -6.24 2.30
C GLU A 277 16.23 -6.92 1.78
N GLU A 278 16.36 -7.62 0.67
CA GLU A 278 15.34 -8.51 0.11
C GLU A 278 15.02 -9.59 1.15
N VAL A 279 13.88 -9.47 1.84
CA VAL A 279 13.40 -10.55 2.69
C VAL A 279 12.85 -11.63 1.76
N ASP A 280 13.19 -12.88 1.97
CA ASP A 280 12.57 -13.96 1.20
C ASP A 280 11.05 -13.97 1.48
N GLY A 281 10.23 -13.77 0.43
CA GLY A 281 8.80 -13.44 0.51
C GLY A 281 8.44 -11.95 0.40
N TYR A 282 9.44 -11.08 0.25
CA TYR A 282 9.38 -9.65 -0.04
C TYR A 282 10.08 -9.43 -1.38
N VAL A 283 9.30 -9.25 -2.45
CA VAL A 283 9.83 -8.93 -3.79
C VAL A 283 9.87 -7.40 -3.92
N PRO A 284 11.04 -6.75 -3.99
CA PRO A 284 11.16 -5.43 -4.55
C PRO A 284 10.74 -5.54 -6.02
N ASN A 285 9.77 -4.73 -6.43
CA ASN A 285 9.56 -4.49 -7.84
C ASN A 285 10.83 -3.81 -8.38
N GLY A 286 11.70 -4.61 -9.01
CA GLY A 286 12.85 -4.17 -9.78
C GLY A 286 14.19 -4.13 -9.02
N ALA A 287 14.76 -5.30 -8.72
CA ALA A 287 16.21 -5.54 -8.81
C ALA A 287 16.58 -7.03 -8.62
N THR A 288 16.13 -7.93 -9.49
CA THR A 288 16.94 -9.03 -10.05
C THR A 288 16.08 -9.90 -10.99
N PHE A 289 16.57 -10.08 -12.21
CA PHE A 289 16.11 -11.15 -13.10
C PHE A 289 16.63 -12.48 -12.55
N GLU A 290 15.83 -13.21 -11.79
CA GLU A 290 16.00 -14.66 -11.72
C GLU A 290 15.16 -15.31 -12.81
N ARG A 291 15.85 -15.81 -13.84
CA ARG A 291 15.35 -16.92 -14.65
C ARG A 291 14.95 -18.02 -13.68
N TYR A 292 13.66 -18.29 -13.56
CA TYR A 292 13.20 -19.59 -13.10
C TYR A 292 13.75 -20.63 -14.09
N VAL A 293 14.84 -21.29 -13.71
CA VAL A 293 15.22 -22.56 -14.29
C VAL A 293 14.17 -23.55 -13.80
N GLU A 294 13.40 -24.09 -14.75
CA GLU A 294 12.46 -25.18 -14.51
C GLU A 294 13.20 -26.35 -13.85
N GLU A 295 12.85 -26.70 -12.61
CA GLU A 295 13.10 -28.04 -12.11
C GLU A 295 11.90 -28.94 -12.48
N PRO A 296 12.15 -30.10 -13.11
CA PRO A 296 11.09 -30.97 -13.58
C PRO A 296 10.49 -31.78 -12.43
N TYR A 297 9.16 -31.74 -12.31
CA TYR A 297 8.36 -32.83 -11.76
C TYR A 297 7.36 -33.30 -12.82
#